data_AF-A0A8D0LBB3-F1
#
_entry.id   AF-A0A8D0LBB3-F1
#
_cell.length_a   1.000
_cell.length_b   1.000
_cell.length_c   1.000
_cell.angle_alpha   90.00
_cell.angle_beta   90.00
_cell.angle_gamma   90.00
#
_symmetry.space_group_name_H-M   'P 1'
#
loop_
_entity.id
_entity.type
_entity.pdbx_description
1 polymer ?
#
loop_
_entity_poly.entity_id
_entity_poly.type
_entity_poly.pdbx_seq_one_letter_code
_entity_poly.pdbx_strand_id
1 'polypeptide(L)'
;MWLMLQTEEPDDFVIATGEVHSVREFVEKSFKHIGKTIVWEGKNENEVGRCKETGKIHVMVNHKYYRPTEVDFLQGDCTKAKQKLNWKPRVTFDELVKEMVEADVTLMRHNPNA
;
A
#
# COMPACT_ATOMS: atom_id res chain seq x y z
N MET A 1 1.05 -14.07 -13.86
CA MET A 1 2.01 -14.60 -14.85
C MET A 1 1.60 -15.95 -15.40
N TRP A 2 1.24 -16.95 -14.58
CA TRP A 2 0.85 -18.29 -15.10
C TRP A 2 -0.13 -18.27 -16.29
N LEU A 3 -1.23 -17.51 -16.18
CA LEU A 3 -2.23 -17.37 -17.27
C LEU A 3 -1.66 -16.83 -18.58
N MET A 4 -0.68 -15.91 -18.54
CA MET A 4 -0.06 -15.35 -19.74
C MET A 4 0.77 -16.40 -20.49
N LEU A 5 1.29 -17.39 -19.78
CA LEU A 5 2.05 -18.49 -20.39
C LEU A 5 1.14 -19.57 -21.00
N GLN A 6 -0.18 -19.49 -20.76
CA GLN A 6 -1.15 -20.44 -21.31
C GLN A 6 -1.81 -19.91 -22.59
N THR A 7 -1.42 -18.72 -23.09
CA THR A 7 -1.95 -18.16 -24.34
C THR A 7 -1.28 -18.81 -25.55
N GLU A 8 -2.00 -18.92 -26.67
CA GLU A 8 -1.45 -19.47 -27.91
C GLU A 8 -0.36 -18.57 -28.53
N GLU A 9 -0.54 -17.26 -28.42
CA GLU A 9 0.40 -16.25 -28.91
C GLU A 9 1.01 -15.44 -27.76
N PRO A 10 2.30 -15.08 -27.83
CA PRO A 10 2.93 -14.19 -26.87
C PRO A 10 2.38 -12.76 -27.02
N ASP A 11 2.04 -12.12 -25.89
CA ASP A 11 1.48 -10.78 -25.87
C ASP A 11 1.78 -10.09 -24.53
N ASP A 12 1.71 -8.76 -24.51
CA ASP A 12 1.99 -7.93 -23.33
C ASP A 12 0.70 -7.45 -22.67
N PHE A 13 0.67 -7.47 -21.33
CA PHE A 13 -0.53 -7.16 -20.56
C PHE A 13 -0.22 -6.26 -19.35
N VAL A 14 -1.04 -5.23 -19.17
CA VAL A 14 -1.11 -4.48 -17.91
C VAL A 14 -1.91 -5.31 -16.89
N ILE A 15 -1.34 -5.49 -15.71
CA ILE A 15 -1.97 -6.12 -14.55
C ILE A 15 -2.03 -5.09 -13.42
N ALA A 16 -3.23 -4.69 -13.05
CA ALA A 16 -3.47 -3.69 -12.02
C ALA A 16 -4.87 -3.85 -11.43
N THR A 17 -5.12 -3.25 -10.26
CA THR A 17 -6.45 -3.15 -9.66
C THR A 17 -7.31 -2.09 -10.35
N GLY A 18 -6.68 -1.02 -10.85
CA GLY A 18 -7.34 0.18 -11.35
C GLY A 18 -7.68 1.20 -10.25
N GLU A 19 -7.39 0.86 -8.99
CA GLU A 19 -7.51 1.74 -7.83
C GLU A 19 -6.17 2.40 -7.51
N VAL A 20 -6.21 3.59 -6.94
CA VAL A 20 -5.03 4.37 -6.55
C VAL A 20 -5.24 4.93 -5.15
N HIS A 21 -4.19 4.81 -4.32
CA HIS A 21 -4.19 5.25 -2.93
C HIS A 21 -2.88 5.94 -2.62
N SER A 22 -2.92 6.89 -1.68
CA SER A 22 -1.72 7.60 -1.25
C SER A 22 -0.96 6.84 -0.17
N VAL A 23 0.34 7.11 -0.01
CA VAL A 23 1.14 6.61 1.13
C VAL A 23 0.53 7.06 2.46
N ARG A 24 -0.02 8.28 2.51
CA ARG A 24 -0.73 8.81 3.69
C ARG A 24 -1.90 7.92 4.10
N GLU A 25 -2.75 7.55 3.14
CA GLU A 25 -3.91 6.70 3.38
C GLU A 25 -3.48 5.30 3.86
N PHE A 26 -2.41 4.74 3.28
CA PHE A 26 -1.86 3.45 3.71
C PHE A 26 -1.43 3.48 5.18
N VAL A 27 -0.74 4.55 5.60
CA VAL A 27 -0.34 4.76 7.00
C VAL A 27 -1.59 4.86 7.89
N GLU A 28 -2.57 5.68 7.53
CA GLU A 28 -3.79 5.87 8.32
C GLU A 28 -4.56 4.57 8.54
N LYS A 29 -4.77 3.78 7.47
CA LYS A 29 -5.46 2.49 7.57
C LYS A 29 -4.65 1.48 8.38
N SER A 30 -3.33 1.45 8.22
CA SER A 30 -2.45 0.58 8.99
C SER A 30 -2.55 0.85 10.51
N PHE A 31 -2.48 2.12 10.92
CA PHE A 31 -2.60 2.50 12.34
C PHE A 31 -4.01 2.21 12.90
N LYS A 32 -5.05 2.32 12.07
CA LYS A 32 -6.41 1.99 12.47
C LYS A 32 -6.55 0.52 12.88
N HIS A 33 -5.85 -0.41 12.24
CA HIS A 33 -5.86 -1.84 12.60
C HIS A 33 -5.24 -2.13 13.98
N ILE A 34 -4.36 -1.25 14.48
CA ILE A 34 -3.79 -1.36 15.83
C ILE A 34 -4.46 -0.40 16.84
N GLY A 35 -5.67 0.07 16.51
CA GLY A 35 -6.49 0.90 17.40
C GLY A 35 -5.96 2.31 17.63
N LYS A 36 -5.26 2.89 16.65
CA LYS A 36 -4.71 4.25 16.72
C LYS A 36 -5.23 5.11 15.59
N THR A 37 -5.67 6.32 15.90
CA THR A 37 -6.05 7.31 14.88
C THR A 37 -4.91 8.29 14.69
N ILE A 38 -4.41 8.43 13.45
CA ILE A 38 -3.37 9.41 13.13
C ILE A 38 -4.00 10.75 12.74
N VAL A 39 -3.46 11.83 13.31
CA VAL A 39 -3.75 13.21 12.96
C VAL A 39 -2.45 13.84 12.46
N TRP A 40 -2.53 14.51 11.32
CA TRP A 40 -1.38 15.13 10.68
C TRP A 40 -1.26 16.60 11.06
N GLU A 41 -0.06 17.00 11.45
CA GLU A 41 0.28 18.37 11.85
C GLU A 41 1.58 18.79 11.14
N GLY A 42 1.68 20.07 10.77
CA GLY A 42 2.85 20.57 10.03
C GLY A 42 2.71 20.42 8.51
N LYS A 43 3.79 20.68 7.79
CA LYS A 43 3.87 20.61 6.31
C LYS A 43 5.27 20.23 5.86
N ASN A 44 5.37 19.63 4.67
CA ASN A 44 6.61 19.20 4.04
C ASN A 44 7.45 18.31 4.97
N GLU A 45 8.75 18.56 5.08
CA GLU A 45 9.67 17.83 5.97
C GLU A 45 9.35 17.98 7.47
N ASN A 46 8.57 18.99 7.85
CA ASN A 46 8.16 19.21 9.23
C ASN A 46 6.80 18.56 9.56
N GLU A 47 6.21 17.82 8.63
CA GLU A 47 4.97 17.10 8.86
C GLU A 47 5.18 15.89 9.78
N VAL A 48 4.27 15.74 10.75
CA VAL A 48 4.25 14.64 11.72
C VAL A 48 2.88 14.00 11.81
N GLY A 49 2.86 12.68 12.03
CA GLY A 49 1.66 11.89 12.34
C GLY A 49 1.57 11.62 13.83
N ARG A 50 0.60 12.24 14.50
CA ARG A 50 0.33 12.10 15.94
C ARG A 50 -0.84 11.17 16.20
N CYS A 51 -0.70 10.24 17.13
CA CYS A 51 -1.80 9.42 17.62
C CYS A 51 -2.75 10.28 18.46
N LYS A 52 -4.01 10.40 18.03
CA LYS A 52 -5.05 11.22 18.67
C LYS A 52 -5.29 10.83 20.13
N GLU A 53 -5.26 9.54 20.42
CA GLU A 53 -5.59 8.99 21.73
C GLU A 53 -4.49 9.21 22.76
N THR A 54 -3.22 9.27 22.32
CA THR A 54 -2.06 9.32 23.23
C THR A 54 -1.25 10.60 23.15
N GLY A 55 -1.48 11.42 22.12
CA GLY A 55 -0.68 12.60 21.81
C GLY A 55 0.75 12.28 21.33
N LYS A 56 1.14 11.00 21.24
CA LYS A 56 2.49 10.59 20.82
C LYS A 56 2.65 10.68 19.31
N ILE A 57 3.82 11.16 18.87
CA ILE A 57 4.21 11.17 17.46
C ILE A 57 4.74 9.78 17.10
N HIS A 58 4.22 9.20 16.03
CA HIS A 58 4.66 7.89 15.52
C HIS A 58 5.19 7.94 14.09
N VAL A 59 4.91 9.02 13.34
CA VAL A 59 5.35 9.17 11.95
C VAL A 59 6.01 10.54 11.79
N MET A 60 7.16 10.58 11.12
CA MET A 60 7.89 11.79 10.78
C MET A 60 8.42 11.67 9.36
N VAL A 61 8.52 12.79 8.66
CA VAL A 61 9.11 12.86 7.32
C VAL A 61 10.62 13.05 7.43
N ASN A 62 11.39 12.37 6.57
CA ASN A 62 12.83 12.58 6.49
C ASN A 62 13.26 12.68 5.03
N HIS A 63 13.91 13.80 4.68
CA HIS A 63 14.35 14.11 3.32
C HIS A 63 15.25 13.02 2.71
N LYS A 64 15.98 12.25 3.53
CA LYS A 64 16.84 11.16 3.04
C LYS A 64 16.10 10.05 2.27
N TYR A 65 14.78 9.93 2.46
CA TYR A 65 13.95 8.92 1.78
C TYR A 65 13.33 9.44 0.48
N TYR A 66 13.52 10.72 0.13
CA TYR A 66 13.05 11.30 -1.12
C TYR A 66 13.91 10.79 -2.28
N ARG A 67 13.29 10.64 -3.44
CA ARG A 67 13.99 10.32 -4.68
C ARG A 67 14.26 11.61 -5.46
N PRO A 68 15.41 11.74 -6.15
CA PRO A 68 15.69 12.90 -7.00
C PRO A 68 14.65 13.11 -8.11
N THR A 69 14.02 12.02 -8.55
CA THR A 69 12.95 12.03 -9.54
C THR A 69 11.79 11.23 -8.97
N GLU A 70 10.62 11.85 -8.89
CA GLU A 70 9.42 11.22 -8.34
C GLU A 70 8.52 10.68 -9.45
N VAL A 71 7.75 9.64 -9.13
CA VAL A 71 6.64 9.16 -9.96
C VAL A 71 5.35 9.41 -9.20
N ASP A 72 4.71 10.54 -9.48
CA ASP A 72 3.62 11.06 -8.65
C ASP A 72 2.35 10.20 -8.69
N PHE A 73 2.08 9.54 -9.81
CA PHE A 73 0.80 8.87 -10.04
C PHE A 73 0.95 7.64 -10.93
N LEU A 74 0.43 6.51 -10.45
CA LEU A 74 0.34 5.26 -11.20
C LEU A 74 -1.06 4.68 -11.05
N GLN A 75 -1.76 4.53 -12.17
CA GLN A 75 -3.06 3.87 -12.24
C GLN A 75 -3.12 3.04 -13.53
N GLY A 76 -3.25 1.73 -13.37
CA GLY A 76 -3.23 0.79 -14.50
C GLY A 76 -4.63 0.44 -14.98
N ASP A 77 -4.82 0.38 -16.29
CA ASP A 77 -6.01 -0.20 -16.92
C ASP A 77 -5.71 -1.63 -17.41
N CYS A 78 -6.34 -2.62 -16.76
CA CYS A 78 -6.19 -4.04 -17.09
C CYS A 78 -7.31 -4.58 -17.99
N THR A 79 -8.03 -3.73 -18.75
CA THR A 79 -9.12 -4.14 -19.65
C THR A 79 -8.72 -5.26 -20.61
N LYS A 80 -7.52 -5.17 -21.22
CA LYS A 80 -6.99 -6.21 -22.11
C LYS A 80 -6.84 -7.57 -21.40
N ALA A 81 -6.31 -7.57 -20.17
CA ALA A 81 -6.13 -8.79 -19.39
C ALA A 81 -7.47 -9.40 -18.95
N LYS A 82 -8.46 -8.57 -18.60
CA LYS A 82 -9.82 -9.02 -18.29
C LYS A 82 -10.47 -9.74 -19.48
N GLN A 83 -10.32 -9.20 -20.68
CA GLN A 83 -10.92 -9.76 -21.89
C GLN A 83 -10.21 -11.01 -22.39
N LYS A 84 -8.88 -10.97 -22.53
CA LYS A 84 -8.11 -12.08 -23.13
C LYS A 84 -7.75 -13.19 -22.15
N LEU A 85 -7.51 -12.86 -20.87
CA LEU A 85 -7.04 -13.83 -19.87
C LEU A 85 -8.13 -14.21 -18.85
N ASN A 86 -9.31 -13.58 -18.92
CA ASN A 86 -10.36 -13.64 -17.90
C ASN A 86 -9.82 -13.35 -16.48
N TRP A 87 -8.76 -12.54 -16.38
CA TRP A 87 -8.09 -12.23 -15.13
C TRP A 87 -8.77 -11.04 -14.43
N LYS A 88 -8.92 -11.12 -13.10
CA LYS A 88 -9.47 -10.06 -12.25
C LYS A 88 -8.75 -10.05 -10.89
N PRO A 89 -8.48 -8.87 -10.30
CA PRO A 89 -7.95 -8.80 -8.94
C PRO A 89 -8.96 -9.39 -7.95
N ARG A 90 -8.48 -10.03 -6.88
CA ARG A 90 -9.33 -10.66 -5.86
C ARG A 90 -9.21 -10.01 -4.48
N VAL A 91 -8.08 -9.36 -4.21
CA VAL A 91 -7.79 -8.70 -2.94
C VAL A 91 -7.90 -7.20 -3.15
N THR A 92 -8.66 -6.54 -2.29
CA THR A 92 -8.81 -5.09 -2.26
C THR A 92 -7.67 -4.41 -1.51
N PHE A 93 -7.54 -3.10 -1.65
CA PHE A 93 -6.57 -2.31 -0.88
C PHE A 93 -6.74 -2.48 0.63
N ASP A 94 -7.98 -2.45 1.13
CA ASP A 94 -8.29 -2.57 2.56
C ASP A 94 -7.95 -3.95 3.11
N GLU A 95 -8.24 -5.01 2.36
CA GLU A 95 -7.88 -6.38 2.74
C GLU A 95 -6.35 -6.56 2.77
N LEU A 96 -5.63 -6.01 1.80
CA LEU A 96 -4.17 -6.07 1.76
C LEU A 96 -3.55 -5.39 2.98
N VAL A 97 -3.98 -4.16 3.30
CA VAL A 97 -3.48 -3.42 4.47
C VAL A 97 -3.71 -4.22 5.75
N LYS A 98 -4.92 -4.79 5.90
CA LYS A 98 -5.26 -5.64 7.05
C LYS A 98 -4.35 -6.86 7.15
N GLU A 99 -4.23 -7.63 6.06
CA GLU A 99 -3.44 -8.86 6.01
C GLU A 99 -1.97 -8.62 6.38
N MET A 100 -1.37 -7.56 5.81
CA MET A 100 0.02 -7.21 6.09
C MET A 100 0.25 -6.84 7.57
N VAL A 101 -0.60 -5.98 8.14
CA VAL A 101 -0.46 -5.58 9.54
C VAL A 101 -0.67 -6.75 10.49
N GLU A 102 -1.67 -7.60 10.24
CA GLU A 102 -1.93 -8.78 11.08
C GLU A 102 -0.77 -9.78 11.03
N ALA A 103 -0.17 -9.98 9.86
CA ALA A 103 1.00 -10.84 9.68
C ALA A 103 2.21 -10.31 10.46
N ASP A 104 2.53 -9.02 10.33
CA ASP A 104 3.67 -8.42 11.04
C ASP A 104 3.47 -8.40 12.56
N VAL A 105 2.25 -8.10 13.03
CA VAL A 105 1.93 -8.18 14.46
C VAL A 105 2.13 -9.60 15.00
N THR A 106 1.73 -10.62 14.23
CA THR A 106 1.93 -12.02 14.59
C THR A 106 3.41 -12.39 14.61
N LEU A 107 4.16 -11.99 13.57
CA LEU A 107 5.60 -12.24 13.46
C LEU A 107 6.37 -11.61 14.63
N MET A 108 6.13 -10.32 14.91
CA MET A 108 6.83 -9.57 15.96
C MET A 108 6.48 -10.03 17.37
N ARG A 109 5.26 -10.57 17.59
CA ARG A 109 4.89 -11.21 18.86
C ARG A 109 5.66 -12.51 19.09
N HIS A 110 5.96 -13.26 18.03
CA HIS A 110 6.71 -14.51 18.12
C HIS A 110 8.22 -14.30 18.16
N ASN A 111 8.75 -13.39 17.34
CA ASN A 111 10.16 -13.07 17.28
C ASN A 111 10.34 -11.54 17.10
N PRO A 112 10.71 -10.80 18.16
CA PRO A 112 10.91 -9.35 18.08
C PRO A 112 12.16 -8.94 17.28
N ASN A 113 12.97 -9.90 16.83
CA ASN A 113 14.20 -9.67 16.05
C ASN A 113 14.07 -10.14 14.58
N ALA A 114 12.87 -10.49 14.11
CA ALA A 114 12.68 -10.95 12.74
C ALA A 114 12.85 -9.83 11.70
#